data_AF-A0A3E0NUT8-F1
#
_entry.id   AF-A0A3E0NUT8-F1
#
_cell.length_a   1.000
_cell.length_b   1.000
_cell.length_c   1.000
_cell.angle_alpha   90.00
_cell.angle_beta   90.00
_cell.angle_gamma   90.00
#
_symmetry.space_group_name_H-M   'P 1'
#
loop_
_entity.id
_entity.type
_entity.pdbx_description
1 polymer ?
#
loop_
_entity_poly.entity_id
_entity_poly.type
_entity_poly.pdbx_seq_one_letter_code
_entity_poly.pdbx_strand_id
1 'polypeptide(L)'
;MARAGSRPPWQFRAPTARGLVLVPALTPPLRDTAGSAILAQMSQPTASSGARPERPRQAHFRPPVDRRSRRKVKRSSALRLYHEVLRLEHLHYGLWAGEPLDLDGLRAAQQRYADRLQELIPTGVHEVLDVGSGTGAFSRQLAAAGYSVEGLSPDPYQAELYRDRVGRPFHLGRFQEFEPAHAYDLVLMSESSQYIWIDDLFAAVRHAVDDGHWLLADYFVVCDDGSRASRSGHPLDEFLRRAERAGFALEHREDITEATRPTLELGTRLVERFVERTATIGVDSLRERRPRTFSLLRRLFGGSLRRRLERLREEVDPEAFARVKRYEMLRFRVPPR
;
A
#
# COMPACT_ATOMS: atom_id res chain seq x y z
N MET A 1 57.54 -18.05 45.02
CA MET A 1 56.86 -17.14 45.94
C MET A 1 56.33 -15.93 45.15
N ALA A 2 55.08 -15.53 45.44
CA ALA A 2 54.30 -14.31 45.11
C ALA A 2 54.70 -13.44 43.89
N ARG A 3 53.89 -13.27 42.84
CA ARG A 3 52.61 -12.50 42.65
C ARG A 3 52.68 -10.98 42.90
N ALA A 4 52.57 -10.21 41.79
CA ALA A 4 51.70 -9.05 41.54
C ALA A 4 52.07 -8.52 40.12
N GLY A 5 51.20 -8.09 39.21
CA GLY A 5 49.78 -7.77 39.26
C GLY A 5 49.54 -6.57 38.33
N SER A 6 49.35 -6.81 37.02
CA SER A 6 49.00 -5.79 36.02
C SER A 6 47.49 -5.85 35.71
N ARG A 7 46.77 -4.75 35.93
CA ARG A 7 45.39 -4.55 35.46
C ARG A 7 45.36 -3.57 34.28
N PRO A 8 44.65 -3.85 33.18
CA PRO A 8 44.30 -2.85 32.18
C PRO A 8 42.88 -2.28 32.39
N PRO A 9 42.56 -1.16 31.72
CA PRO A 9 41.51 -0.21 32.10
C PRO A 9 40.30 -0.28 31.18
N TRP A 10 39.20 -0.86 31.64
CA TRP A 10 37.82 -0.57 31.18
C TRP A 10 36.84 -1.32 32.08
N GLN A 11 36.34 -0.65 33.11
CA GLN A 11 35.14 -1.08 33.83
C GLN A 11 34.23 0.14 33.92
N PHE A 12 33.23 0.21 33.05
CA PHE A 12 32.08 1.07 33.27
C PHE A 12 31.04 0.29 34.07
N ARG A 13 30.64 0.90 35.19
CA ARG A 13 29.71 0.38 36.20
C ARG A 13 28.28 0.30 35.64
N ALA A 14 27.56 -0.77 36.00
CA ALA A 14 26.12 -0.85 35.86
C ALA A 14 25.41 0.17 36.79
N PRO A 15 24.34 0.85 36.36
CA PRO A 15 23.51 1.63 37.26
C PRO A 15 22.54 0.73 38.04
N THR A 16 22.58 0.89 39.36
CA THR A 16 21.65 0.34 40.34
C THR A 16 20.24 0.88 40.14
N ALA A 17 19.27 -0.03 40.06
CA ALA A 17 17.84 0.27 40.04
C ALA A 17 17.36 0.76 41.42
N ARG A 18 16.78 1.96 41.49
CA ARG A 18 15.84 2.39 42.53
C ARG A 18 14.89 3.46 41.96
N GLY A 19 13.59 3.22 42.12
CA GLY A 19 12.55 4.26 42.14
C GLY A 19 11.78 4.47 40.84
N LEU A 20 10.82 3.60 40.53
CA LEU A 20 9.64 4.00 39.76
C LEU A 20 8.39 3.76 40.62
N VAL A 21 7.72 4.86 40.93
CA VAL A 21 6.44 4.93 41.63
C VAL A 21 5.36 4.42 40.67
N LEU A 22 4.60 3.42 41.12
CA LEU A 22 3.36 2.95 40.49
C LEU A 22 2.30 4.05 40.55
N VAL A 23 1.92 4.59 39.39
CA VAL A 23 0.67 5.38 39.25
C VAL A 23 -0.45 4.38 38.93
N PRO A 24 -1.53 4.30 39.72
CA PRO A 24 -2.59 3.34 39.50
C PRO A 24 -3.51 3.77 38.36
N ALA A 25 -4.02 2.76 37.65
CA ALA A 25 -4.97 2.85 36.55
C ALA A 25 -6.26 3.58 36.97
N LEU A 26 -6.66 4.58 36.19
CA LEU A 26 -7.99 5.19 36.26
C LEU A 26 -8.97 4.34 35.46
N THR A 27 -9.79 3.59 36.18
CA THR A 27 -11.10 3.07 35.75
C THR A 27 -12.04 4.23 35.39
N PRO A 28 -12.81 4.17 34.28
CA PRO A 28 -13.95 5.06 34.10
C PRO A 28 -15.15 4.53 34.90
N PRO A 29 -15.95 5.39 35.56
CA PRO A 29 -17.19 4.95 36.20
C PRO A 29 -18.31 4.79 35.16
N LEU A 30 -19.15 3.79 35.39
CA LEU A 30 -20.44 3.60 34.75
C LEU A 30 -21.51 4.40 35.51
N ARG A 31 -22.32 5.13 34.73
CA ARG A 31 -23.71 5.58 34.95
C ARG A 31 -23.98 6.53 36.12
N ASP A 32 -24.55 7.70 35.79
CA ASP A 32 -25.87 8.00 36.34
C ASP A 32 -26.75 8.86 35.42
N THR A 33 -28.03 8.60 35.53
CA THR A 33 -29.16 9.06 34.70
C THR A 33 -29.72 10.42 35.15
N ALA A 34 -30.38 11.10 34.19
CA ALA A 34 -31.40 12.14 34.36
C ALA A 34 -30.94 13.54 34.86
N GLY A 35 -31.19 14.56 34.03
CA GLY A 35 -31.26 15.96 34.51
C GLY A 35 -30.70 17.02 33.56
N SER A 36 -31.33 17.24 32.41
CA SER A 36 -31.53 18.57 31.81
C SER A 36 -32.17 18.44 30.41
N ALA A 37 -33.41 17.96 30.40
CA ALA A 37 -34.41 18.64 29.59
C ALA A 37 -34.73 19.96 30.32
N ILE A 38 -35.05 21.02 29.56
CA ILE A 38 -35.29 22.42 29.98
C ILE A 38 -34.06 23.32 29.79
N LEU A 39 -33.76 23.65 28.52
CA LEU A 39 -33.30 24.96 28.04
C LEU A 39 -33.12 24.96 26.51
N ALA A 40 -34.17 24.55 25.79
CA ALA A 40 -34.25 24.67 24.33
C ALA A 40 -35.68 25.01 23.90
N GLN A 41 -36.21 26.08 24.48
CA GLN A 41 -37.35 26.82 23.94
C GLN A 41 -36.98 28.28 24.08
N MET A 42 -36.63 28.90 22.95
CA MET A 42 -36.99 30.26 22.56
C MET A 42 -36.11 30.69 21.39
N SER A 43 -36.78 30.87 20.24
CA SER A 43 -36.42 31.67 19.04
C SER A 43 -36.57 30.84 17.77
N GLN A 44 -37.81 30.71 17.30
CA GLN A 44 -38.06 30.42 15.88
C GLN A 44 -37.99 31.72 15.08
N PRO A 45 -37.23 31.78 13.98
CA PRO A 45 -37.52 32.69 12.90
C PRO A 45 -38.58 32.06 11.99
N THR A 46 -39.48 32.93 11.56
CA THR A 46 -40.62 32.73 10.66
C THR A 46 -40.25 32.07 9.34
N ALA A 47 -41.16 31.22 8.85
CA ALA A 47 -41.10 30.51 7.59
C ALA A 47 -40.89 31.46 6.39
N SER A 48 -39.83 31.22 5.61
CA SER A 48 -39.78 31.61 4.21
C SER A 48 -39.81 30.34 3.34
N SER A 49 -40.66 30.35 2.31
CA SER A 49 -40.70 29.30 1.30
C SER A 49 -39.43 29.39 0.44
N GLY A 50 -38.41 28.63 0.81
CA GLY A 50 -37.22 28.41 0.00
C GLY A 50 -36.98 26.90 -0.08
N ALA A 51 -36.66 26.40 -1.27
CA ALA A 51 -36.30 25.01 -1.50
C ALA A 51 -35.37 24.49 -0.39
N ARG A 52 -35.67 23.31 0.17
CA ARG A 52 -34.74 22.63 1.08
C ARG A 52 -33.39 22.53 0.34
N PRO A 53 -32.27 23.02 0.90
CA PRO A 53 -30.99 22.75 0.29
C PRO A 53 -30.85 21.23 0.19
N GLU A 54 -30.63 20.72 -1.03
CA GLU A 54 -30.31 19.31 -1.22
C GLU A 54 -29.12 19.00 -0.32
N ARG A 55 -29.28 18.01 0.56
CA ARG A 55 -28.16 17.55 1.37
C ARG A 55 -27.08 17.06 0.40
N PRO A 56 -25.81 17.47 0.57
CA PRO A 56 -24.74 16.94 -0.27
C PRO A 56 -24.77 15.41 -0.21
N ARG A 57 -24.76 14.78 -1.39
CA ARG A 57 -24.69 13.32 -1.49
C ARG A 57 -23.41 12.88 -0.78
N GLN A 58 -23.51 11.87 0.08
CA GLN A 58 -22.35 11.27 0.72
C GLN A 58 -21.90 10.07 -0.09
N ALA A 59 -20.58 9.89 -0.19
CA ALA A 59 -20.02 8.69 -0.76
C ALA A 59 -20.45 7.48 0.09
N HIS A 60 -20.80 6.38 -0.56
CA HIS A 60 -21.25 5.18 0.11
C HIS A 60 -20.70 3.93 -0.59
N PHE A 61 -20.94 2.76 0.00
CA PHE A 61 -20.46 1.49 -0.55
C PHE A 61 -21.64 0.55 -0.81
N ARG A 62 -21.72 0.00 -2.02
CA ARG A 62 -22.66 -1.08 -2.35
C ARG A 62 -22.30 -2.35 -1.55
N PRO A 63 -23.28 -3.18 -1.19
CA PRO A 63 -22.99 -4.48 -0.62
C PRO A 63 -22.21 -5.35 -1.62
N PRO A 64 -21.28 -6.19 -1.15
CA PRO A 64 -20.46 -7.01 -2.03
C PRO A 64 -21.31 -8.01 -2.83
N VAL A 65 -21.09 -8.08 -4.15
CA VAL A 65 -21.87 -8.94 -5.06
C VAL A 65 -21.53 -10.43 -4.90
N ASP A 66 -20.32 -10.80 -4.44
CA ASP A 66 -19.88 -12.20 -4.25
C ASP A 66 -19.47 -12.50 -2.79
N ARG A 67 -19.89 -13.66 -2.26
CA ARG A 67 -19.44 -14.21 -0.97
C ARG A 67 -17.93 -14.52 -0.93
N ARG A 68 -17.24 -14.78 -2.04
CA ARG A 68 -15.78 -14.98 -2.09
C ARG A 68 -14.99 -13.70 -1.79
N SER A 69 -15.59 -12.53 -1.98
CA SER A 69 -15.01 -11.22 -1.65
C SER A 69 -14.92 -10.95 -0.13
N ARG A 70 -15.53 -11.79 0.73
CA ARG A 70 -15.54 -11.63 2.20
C ARG A 70 -14.20 -11.89 2.90
N ARG A 71 -13.07 -11.94 2.19
CA ARG A 71 -11.77 -12.09 2.85
C ARG A 71 -11.55 -10.88 3.76
N LYS A 72 -11.64 -11.09 5.08
CA LYS A 72 -11.30 -10.07 6.09
C LYS A 72 -9.92 -9.52 5.75
N VAL A 73 -9.85 -8.24 5.42
CA VAL A 73 -8.58 -7.52 5.29
C VAL A 73 -7.95 -7.52 6.68
N LYS A 74 -6.91 -8.34 6.85
CA LYS A 74 -6.15 -8.43 8.09
C LYS A 74 -5.08 -7.35 8.05
N ARG A 75 -4.88 -6.65 9.17
CA ARG A 75 -3.71 -5.76 9.38
C ARG A 75 -2.44 -6.50 8.98
N SER A 76 -1.74 -6.02 7.96
CA SER A 76 -0.57 -6.71 7.42
C SER A 76 0.67 -6.42 8.25
N SER A 77 1.19 -7.44 8.95
CA SER A 77 2.47 -7.35 9.67
C SER A 77 3.66 -7.07 8.76
N ALA A 78 3.56 -7.44 7.47
CA ALA A 78 4.56 -7.12 6.47
C ALA A 78 4.59 -5.61 6.20
N LEU A 79 3.43 -4.98 5.99
CA LEU A 79 3.33 -3.53 5.78
C LEU A 79 3.91 -2.74 6.97
N ARG A 80 3.66 -3.19 8.20
CA ARG A 80 4.26 -2.60 9.41
C ARG A 80 5.78 -2.75 9.45
N LEU A 81 6.33 -3.91 9.09
CA LEU A 81 7.78 -4.10 9.01
C LEU A 81 8.41 -3.12 7.99
N TYR A 82 7.79 -2.95 6.83
CA TYR A 82 8.31 -2.04 5.80
C TYR A 82 8.27 -0.57 6.23
N HIS A 83 7.16 -0.12 6.81
CA HIS A 83 7.02 1.28 7.24
C HIS A 83 7.80 1.58 8.53
N GLU A 84 7.67 0.75 9.56
CA GLU A 84 8.25 1.01 10.89
C GLU A 84 9.74 0.67 10.96
N VAL A 85 10.20 -0.39 10.27
CA VAL A 85 11.58 -0.90 10.40
C VAL A 85 12.45 -0.48 9.22
N LEU A 86 11.94 -0.56 7.99
CA LEU A 86 12.71 -0.19 6.79
C LEU A 86 12.57 1.29 6.40
N ARG A 87 11.65 2.03 7.06
CA ARG A 87 11.35 3.45 6.80
C ARG A 87 11.18 3.74 5.31
N LEU A 88 10.51 2.83 4.61
CA LEU A 88 10.08 3.06 3.24
C LEU A 88 8.72 3.73 3.28
N GLU A 89 8.61 4.92 2.68
CA GLU A 89 7.33 5.61 2.54
C GLU A 89 6.46 4.99 1.43
N HIS A 90 7.13 4.33 0.48
CA HIS A 90 6.55 3.73 -0.71
C HIS A 90 6.82 2.21 -0.75
N LEU A 91 5.80 1.46 -1.13
CA LEU A 91 5.81 -0.01 -1.25
C LEU A 91 5.66 -0.46 -2.71
N HIS A 92 6.05 0.42 -3.63
CA HIS A 92 5.99 0.22 -5.07
C HIS A 92 7.39 0.16 -5.67
N TYR A 93 7.46 -0.19 -6.94
CA TYR A 93 8.70 -0.21 -7.70
C TYR A 93 9.29 1.20 -7.83
N GLY A 94 10.60 1.29 -8.04
CA GLY A 94 11.28 2.55 -8.33
C GLY A 94 11.49 2.72 -9.82
N LEU A 95 11.47 3.97 -10.31
CA LEU A 95 11.90 4.30 -11.66
C LEU A 95 13.37 4.72 -11.59
N TRP A 96 14.27 3.78 -11.88
CA TRP A 96 15.71 3.95 -11.72
C TRP A 96 16.33 4.66 -12.91
N ALA A 97 17.30 5.52 -12.64
CA ALA A 97 18.06 6.32 -13.60
C ALA A 97 19.57 6.33 -13.30
N GLY A 98 20.07 5.24 -12.69
CA GLY A 98 21.51 5.05 -12.39
C GLY A 98 21.88 5.22 -10.92
N GLU A 99 20.90 5.23 -10.00
CA GLU A 99 21.14 5.29 -8.57
C GLU A 99 21.86 4.02 -8.06
N PRO A 100 22.62 4.12 -6.95
CA PRO A 100 23.24 2.96 -6.31
C PRO A 100 22.20 1.92 -5.88
N LEU A 101 22.50 0.63 -6.06
CA LEU A 101 21.59 -0.46 -5.70
C LEU A 101 21.54 -0.73 -4.19
N ASP A 102 20.95 0.21 -3.46
CA ASP A 102 20.73 0.19 -2.03
C ASP A 102 19.37 0.85 -1.67
N LEU A 103 19.10 1.03 -0.37
CA LEU A 103 17.82 1.60 0.09
C LEU A 103 17.68 3.09 -0.20
N ASP A 104 18.78 3.85 -0.30
CA ASP A 104 18.73 5.28 -0.61
C ASP A 104 18.47 5.48 -2.11
N GLY A 105 19.13 4.67 -2.95
CA GLY A 105 18.79 4.59 -4.37
C GLY A 105 17.35 4.17 -4.62
N LEU A 106 16.83 3.20 -3.87
CA LEU A 106 15.42 2.82 -3.96
C LEU A 106 14.49 3.99 -3.63
N ARG A 107 14.75 4.76 -2.57
CA ARG A 107 13.94 5.93 -2.22
C ARG A 107 13.96 6.99 -3.33
N ALA A 108 15.13 7.26 -3.90
CA ALA A 108 15.26 8.21 -5.01
C ALA A 108 14.51 7.74 -6.27
N ALA A 109 14.60 6.45 -6.60
CA ALA A 109 13.87 5.85 -7.71
C ALA A 109 12.35 5.84 -7.47
N GLN A 110 11.89 5.59 -6.24
CA GLN A 110 10.46 5.66 -5.88
C GLN A 110 9.92 7.09 -5.97
N GLN A 111 10.71 8.09 -5.56
CA GLN A 111 10.33 9.49 -5.74
C GLN A 111 10.21 9.83 -7.23
N ARG A 112 11.17 9.38 -8.06
CA ARG A 112 11.13 9.57 -9.52
C ARG A 112 9.88 8.97 -10.15
N TYR A 113 9.50 7.79 -9.70
CA TYR A 113 8.29 7.12 -10.13
C TYR A 113 7.04 7.95 -9.80
N ALA A 114 6.97 8.50 -8.58
CA ALA A 114 5.85 9.35 -8.16
C ALA A 114 5.80 10.66 -8.97
N ASP A 115 6.95 11.30 -9.19
CA ASP A 115 7.07 12.50 -10.01
C ASP A 115 6.61 12.23 -11.45
N ARG A 116 7.05 11.09 -12.03
CA ARG A 116 6.63 10.69 -13.37
C ARG A 116 5.13 10.46 -13.47
N LEU A 117 4.51 9.79 -12.49
CA LEU A 117 3.06 9.64 -12.44
C LEU A 117 2.34 10.99 -12.36
N GLN A 118 2.84 11.92 -11.56
CA GLN A 118 2.27 13.25 -11.44
C GLN A 118 2.38 14.04 -12.76
N GLU A 119 3.48 13.93 -13.50
CA GLU A 119 3.65 14.55 -14.83
C GLU A 119 2.64 14.04 -15.87
N LEU A 120 2.15 12.81 -15.72
CA LEU A 120 1.17 12.23 -16.62
C LEU A 120 -0.26 12.74 -16.36
N ILE A 121 -0.49 13.46 -15.26
CA ILE A 121 -1.79 14.07 -14.96
C ILE A 121 -2.07 15.20 -15.98
N PRO A 122 -3.16 15.12 -16.76
CA PRO A 122 -3.51 16.14 -17.74
C PRO A 122 -3.78 17.51 -17.13
N THR A 123 -3.52 18.56 -17.89
CA THR A 123 -3.97 19.92 -17.55
C THR A 123 -5.49 19.96 -17.41
N GLY A 124 -5.99 20.68 -16.39
CA GLY A 124 -7.42 20.82 -16.13
C GLY A 124 -7.98 19.80 -15.12
N VAL A 125 -7.19 18.80 -14.72
CA VAL A 125 -7.54 17.92 -13.59
C VAL A 125 -7.40 18.69 -12.27
N HIS A 126 -8.42 18.62 -11.44
CA HIS A 126 -8.44 19.20 -10.10
C HIS A 126 -8.81 18.17 -9.04
N GLU A 127 -9.85 17.36 -9.28
CA GLU A 127 -10.37 16.35 -8.35
C GLU A 127 -9.81 14.96 -8.68
N VAL A 128 -9.05 14.38 -7.75
CA VAL A 128 -8.33 13.11 -7.93
C VAL A 128 -8.78 12.09 -6.89
N LEU A 129 -9.23 10.93 -7.34
CA LEU A 129 -9.42 9.75 -6.50
C LEU A 129 -8.18 8.84 -6.58
N ASP A 130 -7.40 8.78 -5.50
CA ASP A 130 -6.24 7.90 -5.37
C ASP A 130 -6.67 6.53 -4.81
N VAL A 131 -6.86 5.57 -5.71
CA VAL A 131 -7.34 4.22 -5.40
C VAL A 131 -6.15 3.32 -5.07
N GLY A 132 -6.18 2.75 -3.87
CA GLY A 132 -5.03 2.05 -3.31
C GLY A 132 -3.96 3.00 -2.79
N SER A 133 -4.35 4.17 -2.28
CA SER A 133 -3.47 5.27 -1.83
C SER A 133 -2.44 4.89 -0.75
N GLY A 134 -2.51 3.67 -0.22
CA GLY A 134 -1.56 3.16 0.74
C GLY A 134 -1.53 4.02 2.00
N THR A 135 -0.33 4.45 2.39
CA THR A 135 -0.15 5.34 3.55
C THR A 135 -0.33 6.82 3.22
N GLY A 136 -0.74 7.17 1.99
CA GLY A 136 -0.99 8.53 1.54
C GLY A 136 0.25 9.35 1.14
N ALA A 137 1.40 8.72 0.90
CA ALA A 137 2.61 9.43 0.52
C ALA A 137 2.44 10.19 -0.81
N PHE A 138 1.91 9.51 -1.84
CA PHE A 138 1.67 10.12 -3.13
C PHE A 138 0.51 11.12 -3.10
N SER A 139 -0.58 10.80 -2.38
CA SER A 139 -1.71 11.70 -2.18
C SER A 139 -1.30 13.00 -1.49
N ARG A 140 -0.34 12.95 -0.55
CA ARG A 140 0.27 14.16 0.04
C ARG A 140 1.02 14.99 -0.99
N GLN A 141 1.81 14.36 -1.86
CA GLN A 141 2.52 15.05 -2.93
C GLN A 141 1.54 15.75 -3.89
N LEU A 142 0.48 15.06 -4.31
CA LEU A 142 -0.58 15.64 -5.13
C LEU A 142 -1.31 16.79 -4.41
N ALA A 143 -1.65 16.63 -3.14
CA ALA A 143 -2.28 17.70 -2.36
C ALA A 143 -1.37 18.94 -2.23
N ALA A 144 -0.05 18.75 -2.10
CA ALA A 144 0.93 19.83 -2.07
C ALA A 144 1.07 20.53 -3.43
N ALA A 145 0.79 19.82 -4.52
CA ALA A 145 0.73 20.38 -5.88
C ALA A 145 -0.60 21.08 -6.20
N GLY A 146 -1.55 21.12 -5.26
CA GLY A 146 -2.81 21.85 -5.38
C GLY A 146 -4.03 21.02 -5.81
N TYR A 147 -3.88 19.71 -5.99
CA TYR A 147 -5.01 18.83 -6.30
C TYR A 147 -5.96 18.63 -5.10
N SER A 148 -7.25 18.49 -5.37
CA SER A 148 -8.27 18.01 -4.43
C SER A 148 -8.23 16.48 -4.43
N VAL A 149 -7.50 15.88 -3.48
CA VAL A 149 -7.23 14.44 -3.47
C VAL A 149 -8.05 13.73 -2.41
N GLU A 150 -8.77 12.68 -2.80
CA GLU A 150 -9.41 11.75 -1.88
C GLU A 150 -8.77 10.37 -2.00
N GLY A 151 -8.47 9.74 -0.86
CA GLY A 151 -7.85 8.41 -0.83
C GLY A 151 -8.90 7.31 -0.73
N LEU A 152 -8.65 6.15 -1.30
CA LEU A 152 -9.51 4.97 -1.14
C LEU A 152 -8.69 3.71 -0.95
N SER A 153 -8.92 2.97 0.13
CA SER A 153 -8.33 1.64 0.32
C SER A 153 -9.15 0.82 1.32
N PRO A 154 -9.15 -0.53 1.21
CA PRO A 154 -9.89 -1.38 2.12
C PRO A 154 -9.15 -1.67 3.45
N ASP A 155 -7.95 -1.10 3.69
CA ASP A 155 -7.17 -1.34 4.91
C ASP A 155 -7.38 -0.23 5.98
N PRO A 156 -7.98 -0.56 7.15
CA PRO A 156 -8.18 0.42 8.23
C PRO A 156 -6.88 1.02 8.80
N TYR A 157 -5.76 0.28 8.77
CA TYR A 157 -4.48 0.80 9.26
C TYR A 157 -3.92 1.86 8.31
N GLN A 158 -4.07 1.65 7.01
CA GLN A 158 -3.76 2.67 6.01
C GLN A 158 -4.64 3.91 6.16
N ALA A 159 -5.93 3.73 6.49
CA ALA A 159 -6.85 4.83 6.73
C ALA A 159 -6.40 5.75 7.89
N GLU A 160 -5.89 5.17 8.98
CA GLU A 160 -5.33 5.93 10.11
C GLU A 160 -4.12 6.75 9.65
N LEU A 161 -3.13 6.10 9.03
CA LEU A 161 -1.91 6.76 8.56
C LEU A 161 -2.18 7.83 7.49
N TYR A 162 -3.11 7.57 6.57
CA TYR A 162 -3.49 8.51 5.52
C TYR A 162 -4.05 9.79 6.12
N ARG A 163 -5.00 9.69 7.06
CA ARG A 163 -5.61 10.87 7.68
C ARG A 163 -4.57 11.73 8.38
N ASP A 164 -3.66 11.11 9.13
CA ASP A 164 -2.61 11.82 9.86
C ASP A 164 -1.62 12.51 8.90
N ARG A 165 -1.31 11.88 7.76
CA ARG A 165 -0.32 12.38 6.81
C ARG A 165 -0.86 13.42 5.84
N VAL A 166 -2.07 13.21 5.31
CA VAL A 166 -2.59 13.96 4.15
C VAL A 166 -3.61 15.01 4.59
N GLY A 167 -4.37 14.77 5.65
CA GLY A 167 -5.42 15.68 6.11
C GLY A 167 -6.57 15.85 5.10
N ARG A 168 -6.80 14.86 4.24
CA ARG A 168 -7.84 14.84 3.20
C ARG A 168 -8.81 13.67 3.38
N PRO A 169 -9.99 13.68 2.72
CA PRO A 169 -10.95 12.57 2.81
C PRO A 169 -10.31 11.22 2.46
N PHE A 170 -10.75 10.19 3.19
CA PHE A 170 -10.35 8.80 2.95
C PHE A 170 -11.58 7.88 3.01
N HIS A 171 -11.76 7.08 1.96
CA HIS A 171 -12.85 6.14 1.80
C HIS A 171 -12.38 4.73 2.15
N LEU A 172 -12.82 4.22 3.31
CA LEU A 172 -12.47 2.88 3.77
C LEU A 172 -13.38 1.83 3.11
N GLY A 173 -12.89 1.21 2.05
CA GLY A 173 -13.62 0.16 1.35
C GLY A 173 -12.94 -0.27 0.05
N ARG A 174 -13.63 -1.12 -0.71
CA ARG A 174 -13.13 -1.59 -2.02
C ARG A 174 -13.63 -0.70 -3.13
N PHE A 175 -12.80 -0.46 -4.13
CA PHE A 175 -13.12 0.45 -5.22
C PHE A 175 -14.32 -0.01 -6.06
N GLN A 176 -14.44 -1.32 -6.33
CA GLN A 176 -15.57 -1.86 -7.09
C GLN A 176 -16.93 -1.76 -6.38
N GLU A 177 -16.94 -1.38 -5.11
CA GLU A 177 -18.15 -1.16 -4.32
C GLU A 177 -18.39 0.33 -4.06
N PHE A 178 -17.49 1.21 -4.48
CA PHE A 178 -17.51 2.62 -4.14
C PHE A 178 -18.50 3.39 -5.01
N GLU A 179 -19.40 4.12 -4.35
CA GLU A 179 -20.35 5.05 -4.96
C GLU A 179 -19.92 6.46 -4.59
N PRO A 180 -19.35 7.22 -5.53
CA PRO A 180 -18.79 8.52 -5.24
C PRO A 180 -19.89 9.56 -5.00
N ALA A 181 -19.58 10.57 -4.19
CA ALA A 181 -20.48 11.68 -3.92
C ALA A 181 -20.62 12.63 -5.13
N HIS A 182 -19.56 12.71 -5.92
CA HIS A 182 -19.36 13.56 -7.09
C HIS A 182 -18.49 12.79 -8.11
N ALA A 183 -18.47 13.22 -9.37
CA ALA A 183 -17.53 12.66 -10.34
C ALA A 183 -16.14 13.30 -10.14
N TYR A 184 -15.09 12.49 -10.24
CA TYR A 184 -13.70 12.96 -10.22
C TYR A 184 -13.22 13.26 -11.64
N ASP A 185 -12.27 14.18 -11.77
CA ASP A 185 -11.58 14.45 -13.03
C ASP A 185 -10.59 13.32 -13.37
N LEU A 186 -10.04 12.66 -12.34
CA LEU A 186 -9.05 11.59 -12.48
C LEU A 186 -9.24 10.50 -11.43
N VAL A 187 -9.31 9.24 -11.88
CA VAL A 187 -9.00 8.07 -11.04
C VAL A 187 -7.53 7.70 -11.23
N LEU A 188 -6.79 7.62 -10.13
CA LEU A 188 -5.38 7.25 -10.11
C LEU A 188 -5.18 5.90 -9.42
N MET A 189 -4.39 5.02 -10.03
CA MET A 189 -4.12 3.67 -9.52
C MET A 189 -2.65 3.28 -9.65
N SER A 190 -1.87 3.42 -8.57
CA SER A 190 -0.48 2.91 -8.53
C SER A 190 -0.45 1.54 -7.86
N GLU A 191 -0.22 0.49 -8.64
CA GLU A 191 -0.13 -0.93 -8.22
C GLU A 191 -1.38 -1.51 -7.55
N SER A 192 -2.55 -0.90 -7.79
CA SER A 192 -3.82 -1.30 -7.17
C SER A 192 -4.81 -1.96 -8.13
N SER A 193 -4.60 -1.82 -9.45
CA SER A 193 -5.55 -2.27 -10.48
C SER A 193 -5.63 -3.80 -10.59
N GLN A 194 -4.50 -4.47 -10.41
CA GLN A 194 -4.36 -5.92 -10.44
C GLN A 194 -5.16 -6.70 -9.39
N TYR A 195 -5.65 -6.03 -8.33
CA TYR A 195 -6.46 -6.65 -7.28
C TYR A 195 -7.95 -6.70 -7.61
N ILE A 196 -8.37 -6.08 -8.72
CA ILE A 196 -9.76 -5.94 -9.13
C ILE A 196 -9.95 -6.64 -10.47
N TRP A 197 -11.01 -7.43 -10.61
CA TRP A 197 -11.34 -8.07 -11.88
C TRP A 197 -11.62 -7.00 -12.95
N ILE A 198 -11.22 -7.27 -14.20
CA ILE A 198 -11.26 -6.29 -15.29
C ILE A 198 -12.65 -5.64 -15.47
N ASP A 199 -13.73 -6.44 -15.44
CA ASP A 199 -15.09 -5.89 -15.60
C ASP A 199 -15.52 -5.00 -14.43
N ASP A 200 -15.26 -5.44 -13.20
CA ASP A 200 -15.55 -4.68 -12.00
C ASP A 200 -14.75 -3.37 -11.96
N LEU A 201 -13.49 -3.43 -12.38
CA LEU A 201 -12.59 -2.29 -12.47
C LEU A 201 -13.11 -1.25 -13.46
N PHE A 202 -13.45 -1.66 -14.68
CA PHE A 202 -13.97 -0.76 -15.70
C PHE A 202 -15.30 -0.12 -15.31
N ALA A 203 -16.21 -0.92 -14.72
CA ALA A 203 -17.48 -0.41 -14.22
C ALA A 203 -17.27 0.63 -13.10
N ALA A 204 -16.32 0.37 -12.19
CA ALA A 204 -15.99 1.28 -11.10
C ALA A 204 -15.36 2.58 -11.61
N VAL A 205 -14.41 2.51 -12.55
CA VAL A 205 -13.82 3.71 -13.18
C VAL A 205 -14.90 4.54 -13.87
N ARG A 206 -15.78 3.91 -14.65
CA ARG A 206 -16.91 4.61 -15.28
C ARG A 206 -17.85 5.24 -14.28
N HIS A 207 -17.94 4.71 -13.07
CA HIS A 207 -18.81 5.26 -12.04
C HIS A 207 -18.17 6.42 -11.27
N ALA A 208 -16.85 6.35 -11.07
CA ALA A 208 -16.05 7.39 -10.44
C ALA A 208 -15.81 8.60 -11.35
N VAL A 209 -15.73 8.40 -12.66
CA VAL A 209 -15.42 9.43 -13.66
C VAL A 209 -16.53 9.49 -14.70
N ASP A 210 -17.11 10.68 -14.88
CA ASP A 210 -18.10 10.94 -15.94
C ASP A 210 -17.39 11.44 -17.21
N ASP A 211 -16.67 12.55 -17.10
CA ASP A 211 -15.84 13.10 -18.18
C ASP A 211 -14.44 13.45 -17.67
N GLY A 212 -13.50 12.52 -17.81
CA GLY A 212 -12.16 12.74 -17.26
C GLY A 212 -11.15 11.69 -17.69
N HIS A 213 -10.29 11.30 -16.75
CA HIS A 213 -9.15 10.44 -17.03
C HIS A 213 -9.03 9.27 -16.05
N TRP A 214 -8.33 8.24 -16.51
CA TRP A 214 -7.90 7.13 -15.68
C TRP A 214 -6.41 6.91 -15.90
N LEU A 215 -5.62 7.15 -14.86
CA LEU A 215 -4.17 6.95 -14.86
C LEU A 215 -3.84 5.76 -13.97
N LEU A 216 -3.07 4.82 -14.48
CA LEU A 216 -2.61 3.68 -13.71
C LEU A 216 -1.16 3.35 -14.03
N ALA A 217 -0.48 2.75 -13.06
CA ALA A 217 0.82 2.13 -13.24
C ALA A 217 0.81 0.78 -12.53
N ASP A 218 1.02 -0.29 -13.28
CA ASP A 218 0.96 -1.66 -12.76
C ASP A 218 1.73 -2.61 -13.67
N TYR A 219 1.94 -3.84 -13.20
CA TYR A 219 2.48 -4.90 -14.03
C TYR A 219 1.40 -5.77 -14.67
N PHE A 220 1.63 -6.14 -15.92
CA PHE A 220 0.74 -6.90 -16.77
C PHE A 220 1.43 -8.16 -17.28
N VAL A 221 0.65 -9.23 -17.43
CA VAL A 221 1.13 -10.49 -18.01
C VAL A 221 1.14 -10.35 -19.53
N VAL A 222 2.29 -10.64 -20.16
CA VAL A 222 2.45 -10.67 -21.62
C VAL A 222 2.64 -12.08 -22.17
N CYS A 223 3.04 -13.03 -21.31
CA CYS A 223 3.17 -14.43 -21.66
C CYS A 223 2.78 -15.30 -20.47
N ASP A 224 1.78 -16.17 -20.63
CA ASP A 224 1.47 -17.20 -19.64
C ASP A 224 2.28 -18.47 -19.94
N ASP A 225 3.44 -18.59 -19.30
CA ASP A 225 4.30 -19.78 -19.37
C ASP A 225 3.96 -20.83 -18.29
N GLY A 226 2.85 -20.65 -17.56
CA GLY A 226 2.43 -21.51 -16.45
C GLY A 226 3.25 -21.35 -15.16
N SER A 227 4.27 -20.48 -15.16
CA SER A 227 5.08 -20.17 -13.98
C SER A 227 4.25 -19.51 -12.87
N ARG A 228 4.84 -19.31 -11.70
CA ARG A 228 4.17 -18.54 -10.63
C ARG A 228 4.11 -17.05 -10.98
N ALA A 229 5.12 -16.54 -11.69
CA ALA A 229 5.19 -15.13 -12.07
C ALA A 229 4.05 -14.77 -13.02
N SER A 230 3.66 -15.63 -13.96
CA SER A 230 2.55 -15.39 -14.89
C SER A 230 1.15 -15.45 -14.25
N ARG A 231 1.01 -15.85 -12.98
CA ARG A 231 -0.29 -16.02 -12.29
C ARG A 231 -0.84 -14.75 -11.63
N SER A 232 -0.10 -13.64 -11.66
CA SER A 232 -0.55 -12.36 -11.11
C SER A 232 -0.41 -11.23 -12.11
N GLY A 233 -1.32 -10.25 -12.03
CA GLY A 233 -1.46 -9.19 -13.03
C GLY A 233 -2.51 -9.53 -14.09
N HIS A 234 -2.99 -8.50 -14.78
CA HIS A 234 -3.93 -8.66 -15.90
C HIS A 234 -3.17 -8.99 -17.20
N PRO A 235 -3.71 -9.82 -18.11
CA PRO A 235 -3.11 -10.00 -19.43
C PRO A 235 -3.16 -8.69 -20.23
N LEU A 236 -2.00 -8.15 -20.65
CA LEU A 236 -1.88 -6.80 -21.19
C LEU A 236 -2.76 -6.57 -22.42
N ASP A 237 -2.61 -7.43 -23.44
CA ASP A 237 -3.33 -7.26 -24.70
C ASP A 237 -4.85 -7.38 -24.52
N GLU A 238 -5.28 -8.26 -23.61
CA GLU A 238 -6.71 -8.41 -23.29
C GLU A 238 -7.23 -7.20 -22.51
N PHE A 239 -6.44 -6.69 -21.58
CA PHE A 239 -6.77 -5.47 -20.83
C PHE A 239 -6.98 -4.28 -21.77
N LEU A 240 -6.02 -4.03 -22.68
CA LEU A 240 -6.11 -2.93 -23.65
C LEU A 240 -7.31 -3.09 -24.60
N ARG A 241 -7.51 -4.27 -25.19
CA ARG A 241 -8.66 -4.54 -26.07
C ARG A 241 -9.99 -4.36 -25.35
N ARG A 242 -10.11 -4.83 -24.12
CA ARG A 242 -11.36 -4.70 -23.36
C ARG A 242 -11.58 -3.27 -22.89
N ALA A 243 -10.52 -2.53 -22.56
CA ALA A 243 -10.62 -1.10 -22.21
C ALA A 243 -11.16 -0.29 -23.40
N GLU A 244 -10.64 -0.54 -24.60
CA GLU A 244 -11.15 0.05 -25.85
C GLU A 244 -12.63 -0.29 -26.08
N ARG A 245 -13.01 -1.57 -25.94
CA ARG A 245 -14.43 -2.00 -26.05
C ARG A 245 -15.34 -1.39 -25.00
N ALA A 246 -14.83 -1.08 -23.82
CA ALA A 246 -15.54 -0.35 -22.77
C ALA A 246 -15.58 1.17 -23.03
N GLY A 247 -15.05 1.63 -24.17
CA GLY A 247 -15.06 3.02 -24.62
C GLY A 247 -13.99 3.89 -23.97
N PHE A 248 -12.96 3.31 -23.33
CA PHE A 248 -11.82 4.07 -22.84
C PHE A 248 -10.82 4.26 -23.98
N ALA A 249 -10.40 5.49 -24.24
CA ALA A 249 -9.40 5.77 -25.27
C ALA A 249 -8.00 5.86 -24.65
N LEU A 250 -7.06 5.03 -25.08
CA LEU A 250 -5.68 5.08 -24.61
C LEU A 250 -5.00 6.35 -25.16
N GLU A 251 -4.59 7.24 -24.27
CA GLU A 251 -3.90 8.49 -24.63
C GLU A 251 -2.39 8.42 -24.39
N HIS A 252 -1.97 7.62 -23.40
CA HIS A 252 -0.57 7.46 -23.05
C HIS A 252 -0.28 6.01 -22.64
N ARG A 253 0.87 5.52 -23.08
CA ARG A 253 1.43 4.24 -22.70
C ARG A 253 2.95 4.35 -22.63
N GLU A 254 3.51 3.94 -21.52
CA GLU A 254 4.95 3.92 -21.27
C GLU A 254 5.34 2.59 -20.62
N ASP A 255 6.22 1.84 -21.28
CA ASP A 255 6.82 0.62 -20.72
C ASP A 255 8.01 1.01 -19.84
N ILE A 256 7.88 0.80 -18.54
CA ILE A 256 8.90 1.08 -17.52
C ILE A 256 9.56 -0.20 -16.99
N THR A 257 9.42 -1.34 -17.68
CA THR A 257 9.93 -2.65 -17.23
C THR A 257 11.43 -2.62 -16.93
N GLU A 258 12.23 -2.08 -17.84
CA GLU A 258 13.69 -2.04 -17.66
C GLU A 258 14.11 -1.04 -16.57
N ALA A 259 13.45 0.11 -16.50
CA ALA A 259 13.72 1.11 -15.48
C ALA A 259 13.29 0.66 -14.07
N THR A 260 12.40 -0.31 -13.95
CA THR A 260 11.95 -0.89 -12.67
C THR A 260 12.71 -2.16 -12.27
N ARG A 261 13.45 -2.78 -13.21
CA ARG A 261 14.28 -3.98 -12.99
C ARG A 261 15.19 -3.89 -11.76
N PRO A 262 15.89 -2.77 -11.47
CA PRO A 262 16.79 -2.74 -10.32
C PRO A 262 16.06 -2.89 -8.98
N THR A 263 14.76 -2.56 -8.88
CA THR A 263 13.99 -2.88 -7.67
C THR A 263 13.96 -4.38 -7.39
N LEU A 264 13.77 -5.20 -8.43
CA LEU A 264 13.77 -6.66 -8.32
C LEU A 264 15.17 -7.20 -7.98
N GLU A 265 16.22 -6.61 -8.59
CA GLU A 265 17.61 -6.97 -8.28
C GLU A 265 17.96 -6.67 -6.82
N LEU A 266 17.55 -5.50 -6.32
CA LEU A 266 17.73 -5.14 -4.91
C LEU A 266 16.95 -6.11 -4.01
N GLY A 267 15.70 -6.45 -4.37
CA GLY A 267 14.90 -7.45 -3.68
C GLY A 267 15.60 -8.81 -3.60
N THR A 268 16.14 -9.30 -4.72
CA THR A 268 16.94 -10.52 -4.79
C THR A 268 18.15 -10.46 -3.85
N ARG A 269 18.94 -9.38 -3.92
CA ARG A 269 20.10 -9.19 -3.04
C ARG A 269 19.73 -9.14 -1.57
N LEU A 270 18.58 -8.55 -1.21
CA LEU A 270 18.11 -8.51 0.18
C LEU A 270 17.71 -9.90 0.67
N VAL A 271 17.01 -10.68 -0.17
CA VAL A 271 16.66 -12.08 0.15
C VAL A 271 17.93 -12.91 0.39
N GLU A 272 18.89 -12.85 -0.54
CA GLU A 272 20.14 -13.60 -0.45
C GLU A 272 21.00 -13.14 0.74
N ARG A 273 21.18 -11.83 0.91
CA ARG A 273 22.12 -11.29 1.90
C ARG A 273 21.55 -11.31 3.32
N PHE A 274 20.27 -10.99 3.51
CA PHE A 274 19.70 -10.90 4.85
C PHE A 274 18.94 -12.15 5.24
N VAL A 275 18.09 -12.69 4.36
CA VAL A 275 17.24 -13.80 4.76
C VAL A 275 18.06 -15.08 4.86
N GLU A 276 18.89 -15.40 3.87
CA GLU A 276 19.66 -16.65 3.89
C GLU A 276 20.81 -16.62 4.87
N ARG A 277 21.58 -15.53 4.92
CA ARG A 277 22.74 -15.45 5.84
C ARG A 277 22.29 -15.40 7.29
N THR A 278 21.24 -14.64 7.61
CA THR A 278 20.68 -14.62 8.97
C THR A 278 20.03 -15.96 9.31
N ALA A 279 19.32 -16.58 8.38
CA ALA A 279 18.77 -17.92 8.60
C ALA A 279 19.87 -18.94 8.84
N THR A 280 20.99 -18.89 8.10
CA THR A 280 22.13 -19.80 8.27
C THR A 280 22.80 -19.58 9.62
N ILE A 281 23.10 -18.34 10.00
CA ILE A 281 23.67 -18.01 11.31
C ILE A 281 22.74 -18.43 12.45
N GLY A 282 21.42 -18.17 12.32
CA GLY A 282 20.43 -18.58 13.30
C GLY A 282 20.29 -20.10 13.41
N VAL A 283 20.36 -20.80 12.27
CA VAL A 283 20.37 -22.26 12.18
C VAL A 283 21.60 -22.85 12.87
N ASP A 284 22.79 -22.31 12.60
CA ASP A 284 24.05 -22.78 13.19
C ASP A 284 24.07 -22.51 14.69
N SER A 285 23.67 -21.30 15.12
CA SER A 285 23.58 -20.97 16.54
C SER A 285 22.56 -21.85 17.30
N LEU A 286 21.41 -22.16 16.69
CA LEU A 286 20.41 -23.04 17.29
C LEU A 286 20.88 -24.49 17.32
N ARG A 287 21.60 -24.94 16.28
CA ARG A 287 22.21 -26.28 16.21
C ARG A 287 23.25 -26.47 17.30
N GLU A 288 24.09 -25.48 17.54
CA GLU A 288 25.13 -25.50 18.59
C GLU A 288 24.53 -25.43 19.99
N ARG A 289 23.62 -24.50 20.24
CA ARG A 289 23.05 -24.28 21.58
C ARG A 289 22.03 -25.33 21.99
N ARG A 290 21.22 -25.83 21.04
CA ARG A 290 20.14 -26.79 21.32
C ARG A 290 19.95 -27.80 20.17
N PRO A 291 20.83 -28.81 20.06
CA PRO A 291 20.83 -29.75 18.93
C PRO A 291 19.54 -30.59 18.83
N ARG A 292 18.95 -30.97 19.96
CA ARG A 292 17.69 -31.75 19.99
C ARG A 292 16.49 -30.93 19.48
N THR A 293 16.36 -29.67 19.90
CA THR A 293 15.28 -28.79 19.41
C THR A 293 15.48 -28.43 17.95
N PHE A 294 16.72 -28.21 17.51
CA PHE A 294 17.05 -27.98 16.10
C PHE A 294 16.63 -29.16 15.22
N SER A 295 16.97 -30.39 15.60
CA SER A 295 16.60 -31.60 14.85
C SER A 295 15.07 -31.74 14.71
N LEU A 296 14.33 -31.50 15.80
CA LEU A 296 12.87 -31.51 15.80
C LEU A 296 12.28 -30.43 14.88
N LEU A 297 12.73 -29.18 15.02
CA LEU A 297 12.26 -28.07 14.19
C LEU A 297 12.62 -28.25 12.71
N ARG A 298 13.81 -28.77 12.40
CA ARG A 298 14.23 -29.08 11.03
C ARG A 298 13.34 -30.14 10.41
N ARG A 299 12.98 -31.19 11.16
CA ARG A 299 12.09 -32.27 10.68
C ARG A 299 10.66 -31.76 10.45
N LEU A 300 10.15 -30.90 11.32
CA LEU A 300 8.79 -30.36 11.23
C LEU A 300 8.65 -29.24 10.20
N PHE A 301 9.62 -28.34 10.09
CA PHE A 301 9.49 -27.07 9.34
C PHE A 301 10.56 -26.84 8.26
N GLY A 302 11.62 -27.66 8.19
CA GLY A 302 12.75 -27.43 7.28
C GLY A 302 12.35 -27.39 5.80
N GLY A 303 11.49 -28.31 5.36
CA GLY A 303 10.96 -28.30 3.99
C GLY A 303 10.03 -27.12 3.71
N SER A 304 9.28 -26.66 4.72
CA SER A 304 8.40 -25.49 4.57
C SER A 304 9.18 -24.19 4.45
N LEU A 305 10.29 -24.04 5.19
CA LEU A 305 11.14 -22.86 5.13
C LEU A 305 11.86 -22.77 3.79
N ARG A 306 12.46 -23.87 3.31
CA ARG A 306 13.12 -23.93 1.99
C ARG A 306 12.19 -23.53 0.86
N ARG A 307 11.00 -24.17 0.81
CA ARG A 307 9.97 -23.81 -0.17
C ARG A 307 9.53 -22.35 -0.09
N ARG A 308 9.51 -21.75 1.11
CA ARG A 308 9.16 -20.33 1.28
C ARG A 308 10.27 -19.40 0.76
N LEU A 309 11.53 -19.75 0.97
CA LEU A 309 12.67 -19.01 0.43
C LEU A 309 12.75 -19.11 -1.10
N GLU A 310 12.58 -20.32 -1.64
CA GLU A 310 12.50 -20.55 -3.10
C GLU A 310 11.38 -19.71 -3.72
N ARG A 311 10.19 -19.69 -3.12
CA ARG A 311 9.08 -18.85 -3.57
C ARG A 311 9.39 -17.36 -3.56
N LEU A 312 10.06 -16.87 -2.51
CA LEU A 312 10.44 -15.46 -2.42
C LEU A 312 11.46 -15.10 -3.50
N ARG A 313 12.45 -15.96 -3.74
CA ARG A 313 13.44 -15.77 -4.81
C ARG A 313 12.78 -15.71 -6.19
N GLU A 314 11.88 -16.65 -6.50
CA GLU A 314 11.12 -16.66 -7.76
C GLU A 314 10.26 -15.39 -7.94
N GLU A 315 9.73 -14.82 -6.86
CA GLU A 315 8.87 -13.62 -6.91
C GLU A 315 9.67 -12.34 -7.15
N VAL A 316 10.96 -12.30 -6.77
CA VAL A 316 11.83 -11.13 -6.95
C VAL A 316 12.86 -11.29 -8.07
N ASP A 317 12.80 -12.39 -8.83
CA ASP A 317 13.70 -12.65 -9.95
C ASP A 317 13.40 -11.71 -11.13
N PRO A 318 14.35 -10.82 -11.50
CA PRO A 318 14.16 -9.86 -12.58
C PRO A 318 13.98 -10.50 -13.95
N GLU A 319 14.69 -11.59 -14.24
CA GLU A 319 14.62 -12.28 -15.54
C GLU A 319 13.33 -13.09 -15.65
N ALA A 320 12.89 -13.69 -14.56
CA ALA A 320 11.58 -14.33 -14.50
C ALA A 320 10.45 -13.33 -14.72
N PHE A 321 10.55 -12.14 -14.12
CA PHE A 321 9.59 -11.07 -14.33
C PHE A 321 9.59 -10.60 -15.79
N ALA A 322 10.74 -10.19 -16.33
CA ALA A 322 10.84 -9.59 -17.67
C ALA A 322 10.44 -10.55 -18.81
N ARG A 323 10.51 -11.88 -18.58
CA ARG A 323 10.05 -12.89 -19.55
C ARG A 323 8.52 -12.94 -19.69
N VAL A 324 7.79 -12.75 -18.60
CA VAL A 324 6.33 -13.00 -18.54
C VAL A 324 5.51 -11.74 -18.30
N LYS A 325 6.15 -10.65 -17.88
CA LYS A 325 5.49 -9.40 -17.50
C LYS A 325 6.10 -8.17 -18.15
N ARG A 326 5.26 -7.15 -18.26
CA ARG A 326 5.64 -5.76 -18.51
C ARG A 326 5.11 -4.89 -17.40
N TYR A 327 5.87 -3.88 -16.99
CA TYR A 327 5.40 -2.83 -16.11
C TYR A 327 5.06 -1.61 -16.96
N GLU A 328 3.79 -1.21 -16.96
CA GLU A 328 3.29 -0.15 -17.84
C GLU A 328 2.69 1.00 -17.01
N MET A 329 2.96 2.24 -17.41
CA MET A 329 2.16 3.40 -17.04
C MET A 329 1.18 3.69 -18.17
N LEU A 330 -0.12 3.65 -17.88
CA LEU A 330 -1.19 3.85 -18.86
C LEU A 330 -2.08 5.01 -18.44
N ARG A 331 -2.42 5.89 -19.39
CA ARG A 331 -3.47 6.90 -19.21
C ARG A 331 -4.55 6.72 -20.27
N PHE A 332 -5.79 6.65 -19.81
CA PHE A 332 -6.97 6.61 -20.65
C PHE A 332 -7.79 7.88 -20.50
N ARG A 333 -8.42 8.31 -21.60
CA ARG A 333 -9.58 9.20 -21.59
C ARG A 333 -10.83 8.38 -21.28
N VAL A 334 -11.63 8.90 -20.34
CA VAL A 334 -12.95 8.39 -19.99
C VAL A 334 -13.99 9.35 -20.57
N PRO A 335 -14.54 9.10 -21.77
CA PRO A 335 -15.53 9.99 -22.39
C PRO A 335 -16.85 10.00 -21.60
N PRO A 336 -17.67 11.06 -21.73
CA PRO A 336 -18.98 11.14 -21.07
C PRO A 336 -19.88 9.96 -21.48
N ARG A 337 -20.78 9.58 -20.56
CA ARG A 337 -21.69 8.44 -20.70
C ARG A 337 -22.79 8.65 -21.74
#